data_AF-A0A803YIW4-F1
#
_entry.id   AF-A0A803YIW4-F1
#
_cell.length_a   1.000
_cell.length_b   1.000
_cell.length_c   1.000
_cell.angle_alpha   90.00
_cell.angle_beta   90.00
_cell.angle_gamma   90.00
#
_symmetry.space_group_name_H-M   'P 1'
#
loop_
_entity.id
_entity.type
_entity.pdbx_description
1 polymer ?
#
loop_
_entity_poly.entity_id
_entity_poly.type
_entity_poly.pdbx_seq_one_letter_code
_entity_poly.pdbx_strand_id
1 'polypeptide(L)'
;MMRKDWLFNKLVIFLLFFLFPGNISHSAEPQYMVLLPFLIHTDSPEKVCVQLTHLNESVTLSATLEYQGENRSLIDDMVIEKDLFTCIPYSLSKSNSTSVALLTVTVKGESLQFRSRKSVLVKNSESLVFVQTDKPIYKPGQTGTENWVCVNSGVGVKQKIFWT
;
A
#
# COMPACT_ATOMS: atom_id res chain seq x y z
N MET A 1 28.30 35.97 -58.07
CA MET A 1 28.98 35.46 -56.86
C MET A 1 28.09 35.78 -55.65
N MET A 2 27.03 34.98 -55.45
CA MET A 2 26.03 35.15 -54.39
C MET A 2 25.62 33.75 -53.91
N ARG A 3 26.50 33.12 -53.12
CA ARG A 3 26.25 31.79 -52.51
C ARG A 3 27.25 31.54 -51.37
N LYS A 4 27.37 32.46 -50.42
CA LYS A 4 28.24 32.28 -49.25
C LYS A 4 27.54 32.65 -47.94
N ASP A 5 26.59 33.57 -47.99
CA ASP A 5 26.00 34.17 -46.78
C ASP A 5 24.88 33.33 -46.15
N TRP A 6 24.22 32.47 -46.94
CA TRP A 6 23.15 31.60 -46.43
C TRP A 6 23.68 30.38 -45.66
N LEU A 7 24.87 29.88 -46.01
CA LEU A 7 25.49 28.73 -45.35
C LEU A 7 26.07 29.11 -43.98
N PHE A 8 26.63 30.31 -43.85
CA PHE A 8 27.14 30.82 -42.58
C PHE A 8 26.03 30.99 -41.54
N ASN A 9 24.88 31.54 -41.93
CA ASN A 9 23.74 31.67 -41.02
C ASN A 9 23.19 30.30 -40.56
N LYS A 10 23.10 29.31 -41.47
CA LYS A 10 22.66 27.96 -41.09
C LYS A 10 23.64 27.25 -40.15
N LEU A 11 24.95 27.39 -40.36
CA LEU A 11 25.98 26.80 -39.50
C LEU A 11 26.04 27.46 -38.12
N VAL A 12 25.85 28.78 -38.05
CA VAL A 12 25.80 29.53 -36.77
C VAL A 12 24.55 29.15 -35.96
N ILE A 13 23.39 28.99 -36.60
CA ILE A 13 22.16 28.53 -35.92
C ILE A 13 22.32 27.10 -35.40
N PHE A 14 22.98 26.22 -36.16
CA PHE A 14 23.26 24.85 -35.72
C PHE A 14 24.23 24.84 -34.52
N LEU A 15 25.29 25.66 -34.55
CA LEU A 15 26.24 25.82 -33.45
C LEU A 15 25.58 26.41 -32.19
N LEU A 16 24.67 27.36 -32.35
CA LEU A 16 23.92 27.95 -31.24
C LEU A 16 22.99 26.92 -30.56
N PHE A 17 22.45 25.96 -31.30
CA PHE A 17 21.63 24.88 -30.72
C PHE A 17 22.46 23.91 -29.85
N PHE A 18 23.75 23.72 -30.15
CA PHE A 18 24.67 22.91 -29.34
C PHE A 18 25.23 23.63 -28.11
N LEU A 19 25.11 24.97 -28.05
CA LEU A 19 25.64 25.80 -26.96
C LEU A 19 24.60 26.15 -25.89
N PHE A 20 23.35 25.71 -26.05
CA PHE A 20 22.43 25.64 -24.92
C PHE A 20 22.63 24.29 -24.24
N PRO A 21 23.40 24.19 -23.14
CA PRO A 21 23.16 23.12 -22.19
C PRO A 21 21.72 23.32 -21.74
N GLY A 22 20.81 22.54 -22.32
CA GLY A 22 19.51 22.30 -21.72
C GLY A 22 19.82 21.73 -20.36
N ASN A 23 19.86 22.58 -19.34
CA ASN A 23 19.84 22.14 -17.96
C ASN A 23 18.45 21.55 -17.76
N ILE A 24 18.26 20.32 -18.22
CA ILE A 24 17.15 19.52 -17.78
C ILE A 24 17.54 19.12 -16.35
N SER A 25 17.29 20.04 -15.42
CA SER A 25 17.20 19.67 -14.02
C SER A 25 15.95 18.80 -13.93
N HIS A 26 16.11 17.51 -14.22
CA HIS A 26 15.15 16.49 -13.86
C HIS A 26 15.23 16.36 -12.33
N SER A 27 14.69 17.35 -11.61
CA SER A 27 14.24 17.08 -10.25
C SER A 27 13.07 16.13 -10.41
N ALA A 28 13.31 14.86 -10.09
CA ALA A 28 12.28 13.83 -10.16
C ALA A 28 11.14 14.24 -9.22
N GLU A 29 9.91 14.25 -9.73
CA GLU A 29 8.75 14.63 -8.95
C GLU A 29 8.53 13.61 -7.82
N PRO A 30 8.18 14.07 -6.59
CA PRO A 30 7.87 13.16 -5.49
C PRO A 30 6.78 12.17 -5.87
N GLN A 31 7.03 10.88 -5.66
CA GLN A 31 6.08 9.81 -5.97
C GLN A 31 5.69 9.03 -4.72
N TYR A 32 4.45 8.56 -4.72
CA TYR A 32 3.84 7.91 -3.57
C TYR A 32 3.03 6.69 -4.00
N MET A 33 3.10 5.62 -3.21
CA MET A 33 2.30 4.42 -3.42
C MET A 33 1.89 3.82 -2.08
N VAL A 34 0.60 3.50 -1.96
CA VAL A 34 0.05 2.76 -0.81
C VAL A 34 -0.52 1.44 -1.33
N LEU A 35 -0.14 0.35 -0.68
CA LEU A 35 -0.63 -1.00 -0.94
C LEU A 35 -1.39 -1.49 0.29
N LEU A 36 -2.65 -1.86 0.09
CA LEU A 36 -3.51 -2.39 1.13
C LEU A 36 -4.40 -3.50 0.54
N PRO A 37 -4.72 -4.56 1.29
CA PRO A 37 -5.78 -5.49 0.91
C PRO A 37 -7.13 -4.79 0.70
N PHE A 38 -7.86 -5.16 -0.35
CA PHE A 38 -9.23 -4.70 -0.58
C PHE A 38 -10.22 -5.31 0.43
N LEU A 39 -9.95 -6.55 0.83
CA LEU A 39 -10.69 -7.31 1.84
C LEU A 39 -9.76 -7.61 3.02
N ILE A 40 -10.06 -7.05 4.19
CA ILE A 40 -9.31 -7.21 5.43
C ILE A 40 -10.00 -8.28 6.28
N HIS A 41 -9.24 -9.28 6.71
CA HIS A 41 -9.73 -10.32 7.62
C HIS A 41 -9.43 -9.94 9.08
N THR A 42 -10.44 -9.93 9.94
CA THR A 42 -10.26 -9.69 11.39
C THR A 42 -9.49 -10.82 12.05
N ASP A 43 -8.85 -10.59 13.18
CA ASP A 43 -8.06 -11.58 13.94
C ASP A 43 -6.94 -12.26 13.14
N SER A 44 -6.56 -11.67 12.01
CA SER A 44 -5.41 -12.06 11.22
C SER A 44 -4.51 -10.84 11.04
N PRO A 45 -3.17 -11.00 11.09
CA PRO A 45 -2.26 -9.91 10.84
C PRO A 45 -2.27 -9.55 9.35
N GLU A 46 -2.79 -8.37 9.04
CA GLU A 46 -2.71 -7.75 7.72
C GLU A 46 -1.55 -6.75 7.67
N LYS A 47 -1.20 -6.28 6.48
CA LYS A 47 -0.12 -5.31 6.28
C LYS A 47 -0.59 -4.19 5.37
N VAL A 48 -0.25 -2.97 5.76
CA VAL A 48 -0.28 -1.79 4.89
C VAL A 48 1.15 -1.47 4.51
N CYS A 49 1.42 -1.33 3.22
CA CYS A 49 2.74 -0.94 2.74
C CYS A 49 2.69 0.43 2.10
N VAL A 50 3.70 1.25 2.38
CA VAL A 50 3.84 2.60 1.85
C VAL A 50 5.21 2.71 1.20
N GLN A 51 5.22 3.26 -0.01
CA GLN A 51 6.42 3.64 -0.75
C GLN A 51 6.38 5.15 -1.00
N LEU A 52 7.43 5.85 -0.61
CA LEU A 52 7.67 7.26 -0.92
C LEU A 52 9.02 7.33 -1.64
N THR A 53 9.09 8.04 -2.77
CA THR A 53 10.33 8.21 -3.54
C THR A 53 10.48 9.63 -4.06
N HIS A 54 11.72 10.05 -4.32
CA HIS A 54 12.08 11.40 -4.75
C HIS A 54 11.61 12.48 -3.77
N LEU A 55 11.77 12.23 -2.47
CA LEU A 55 11.46 13.23 -1.45
C LEU A 55 12.53 14.33 -1.43
N ASN A 56 12.08 15.58 -1.57
CA ASN A 56 12.93 16.77 -1.49
C ASN A 56 12.96 17.40 -0.09
N GLU A 57 12.10 16.94 0.81
CA GLU A 57 11.94 17.41 2.19
C GLU A 57 11.56 16.26 3.12
N SER A 58 11.72 16.47 4.42
CA SER A 58 11.21 15.52 5.43
C SER A 58 9.69 15.57 5.49
N VAL A 59 9.06 14.41 5.57
CA VAL A 59 7.59 14.28 5.61
C VAL A 59 7.14 13.43 6.80
N THR A 60 5.96 13.72 7.30
CA THR A 60 5.23 12.93 8.30
C THR A 60 4.17 12.08 7.59
N LEU A 61 4.25 10.76 7.78
CA LEU A 61 3.30 9.79 7.27
C LEU A 61 2.34 9.36 8.37
N SER A 62 1.05 9.44 8.09
CA SER A 62 -0.01 8.88 8.94
C SER A 62 -1.03 8.10 8.15
N ALA A 63 -1.57 7.05 8.79
CA ALA A 63 -2.63 6.24 8.21
C ALA A 63 -3.67 5.92 9.29
N THR A 64 -4.93 6.23 9.00
CA THR A 64 -6.05 6.03 9.93
C THR A 64 -7.15 5.23 9.25
N LEU A 65 -7.64 4.20 9.91
CA LEU A 65 -8.77 3.39 9.49
C LEU A 65 -9.99 3.75 10.34
N GLU A 66 -11.02 4.26 9.68
CA GLU A 66 -12.34 4.47 10.28
C GLU A 66 -13.11 3.16 10.20
N TYR A 67 -13.36 2.51 11.34
CA TYR A 67 -13.99 1.20 11.45
C TYR A 67 -14.84 1.13 12.72
N GLN A 68 -16.08 0.64 12.60
CA GLN A 68 -17.05 0.57 13.72
C GLN A 68 -17.36 1.93 14.40
N GLY A 69 -17.22 3.04 13.67
CA GLY A 69 -17.39 4.39 14.22
C GLY A 69 -16.20 4.88 15.05
N GLU A 70 -15.11 4.12 15.08
CA GLU A 70 -13.85 4.49 15.72
C GLU A 70 -12.78 4.81 14.68
N ASN A 71 -11.95 5.81 14.97
CA ASN A 71 -10.74 6.10 14.20
C ASN A 71 -9.57 5.33 14.81
N ARG A 72 -9.06 4.32 14.10
CA ARG A 72 -7.90 3.54 14.53
C ARG A 72 -6.68 3.95 13.74
N SER A 73 -5.63 4.36 14.42
CA SER A 73 -4.35 4.64 13.76
C SER A 73 -3.67 3.32 13.37
N LEU A 74 -3.26 3.21 12.10
CA LEU A 74 -2.43 2.11 11.58
C LEU A 74 -0.96 2.51 11.51
N ILE A 75 -0.68 3.81 11.35
CA ILE A 75 0.66 4.40 11.32
C ILE A 75 0.58 5.75 12.06
N ASP A 76 1.31 5.87 13.17
CA ASP A 76 1.35 7.05 14.03
C ASP A 76 2.48 8.00 13.61
N ASP A 77 2.13 9.03 12.83
CA ASP A 77 2.98 10.20 12.48
C ASP A 77 4.48 9.89 12.32
N MET A 78 4.79 8.92 11.48
CA MET A 78 6.16 8.49 11.23
C MET A 78 6.90 9.56 10.42
N VAL A 79 8.00 10.08 10.97
CA VAL A 79 8.86 11.07 10.29
C VAL A 79 9.82 10.37 9.34
N ILE A 80 9.91 10.87 8.12
CA ILE A 80 10.62 10.24 7.01
C ILE A 80 11.50 11.29 6.34
N GLU A 81 12.82 11.12 6.45
CA GLU A 81 13.80 12.08 5.95
C GLU A 81 14.19 11.86 4.48
N LYS A 82 13.97 10.65 3.94
CA LYS A 82 14.33 10.21 2.58
C LYS A 82 13.34 9.17 2.08
N ASP A 83 13.50 8.74 0.84
CA ASP A 83 12.76 7.64 0.24
C ASP A 83 12.60 6.44 1.19
N LEU A 84 11.36 5.95 1.31
CA LEU A 84 10.99 4.91 2.25
C LEU A 84 10.13 3.85 1.54
N PHE A 85 10.43 2.59 1.79
CA PHE A 85 9.49 1.49 1.59
C PHE A 85 9.34 0.73 2.91
N THR A 86 8.14 0.73 3.47
CA THR A 86 7.86 0.02 4.72
C THR A 86 6.50 -0.67 4.68
N CYS A 87 6.37 -1.77 5.41
CA CYS A 87 5.12 -2.49 5.60
C CYS A 87 4.86 -2.62 7.11
N ILE A 88 3.75 -2.05 7.56
CA ILE A 88 3.37 -2.06 8.97
C ILE A 88 2.26 -3.07 9.17
N PRO A 89 2.46 -4.09 10.03
CA PRO A 89 1.43 -5.05 10.34
C PRO A 89 0.36 -4.42 11.24
N TYR A 90 -0.89 -4.79 11.02
CA TYR A 90 -2.01 -4.40 11.87
C TYR A 90 -3.02 -5.55 11.96
N SER A 91 -3.86 -5.54 12.98
CA SER A 91 -4.98 -6.48 13.12
C SER A 91 -6.23 -5.73 13.56
N LEU A 92 -7.38 -6.23 13.13
CA LEU A 92 -8.68 -5.69 13.51
C LEU A 92 -9.45 -6.71 14.34
N SER A 93 -10.21 -6.22 15.30
CA SER A 93 -11.16 -7.02 16.08
C SER A 93 -12.36 -7.43 15.25
N LYS A 94 -12.94 -8.59 15.55
CA LYS A 94 -14.21 -9.05 14.95
C LYS A 94 -15.32 -8.00 15.04
N SER A 95 -16.17 -7.99 14.02
CA SER A 95 -17.44 -7.27 14.00
C SER A 95 -18.61 -8.26 14.05
N ASN A 96 -19.82 -7.77 14.25
CA ASN A 96 -21.03 -8.59 14.15
C ASN A 96 -21.29 -9.03 12.69
N SER A 97 -20.83 -8.25 11.71
CA SER A 97 -21.05 -8.51 10.29
C SER A 97 -19.95 -7.90 9.41
N THR A 98 -19.95 -8.28 8.13
CA THR A 98 -19.09 -7.65 7.12
C THR A 98 -19.39 -6.16 7.07
N SER A 99 -18.35 -5.34 7.18
CA SER A 99 -18.49 -3.88 7.31
C SER A 99 -17.56 -3.17 6.33
N VAL A 100 -17.96 -1.98 5.88
CA VAL A 100 -17.08 -1.11 5.11
C VAL A 100 -16.26 -0.27 6.09
N ALA A 101 -14.95 -0.21 5.87
CA ALA A 101 -14.04 0.68 6.58
C ALA A 101 -13.44 1.70 5.62
N LEU A 102 -13.01 2.84 6.15
CA LEU A 102 -12.49 3.94 5.34
C LEU A 102 -11.07 4.26 5.75
N LEU A 103 -10.11 3.86 4.90
CA LEU A 103 -8.70 4.19 5.09
C LEU A 103 -8.44 5.61 4.62
N THR A 104 -7.78 6.40 5.46
CA THR A 104 -7.18 7.68 5.11
C THR A 104 -5.68 7.59 5.29
N VAL A 105 -4.91 7.96 4.27
CA VAL A 105 -3.45 8.09 4.34
C VAL A 105 -3.08 9.54 4.07
N THR A 106 -2.21 10.09 4.91
CA THR A 106 -1.73 11.46 4.80
C THR A 106 -0.21 11.47 4.79
N VAL A 107 0.37 12.24 3.88
CA VAL A 107 1.80 12.56 3.84
C VAL A 107 1.91 14.07 3.92
N LYS A 108 2.61 14.58 4.92
CA LYS A 108 2.70 16.03 5.18
C LYS A 108 4.15 16.44 5.43
N GLY A 109 4.71 17.26 4.57
CA GLY A 109 5.96 17.99 4.80
C GLY A 109 5.72 19.49 4.91
N GLU A 110 6.76 20.28 4.65
CA GLU A 110 6.69 21.75 4.68
C GLU A 110 5.95 22.29 3.46
N SER A 111 6.28 21.78 2.26
CA SER A 111 5.66 22.18 0.99
C SER A 111 4.76 21.10 0.39
N LEU A 112 4.94 19.84 0.78
CA LEU A 112 4.19 18.70 0.28
C LEU A 112 3.02 18.36 1.22
N GLN A 113 1.81 18.28 0.66
CA GLN A 113 0.67 17.75 1.39
C GLN A 113 -0.17 16.86 0.49
N PHE A 114 -0.20 15.57 0.85
CA PHE A 114 -0.98 14.57 0.15
C PHE A 114 -1.95 13.89 1.12
N ARG A 115 -3.18 13.66 0.67
CA ARG A 115 -4.20 12.93 1.40
C ARG A 115 -4.98 12.03 0.45
N SER A 116 -5.02 10.74 0.75
CA SER A 116 -5.81 9.75 0.01
C SER A 116 -6.83 9.11 0.94
N ARG A 117 -8.03 8.84 0.41
CA ARG A 117 -9.11 8.17 1.15
C ARG A 117 -9.70 7.05 0.29
N LYS A 118 -9.79 5.82 0.83
CA LYS A 118 -10.34 4.65 0.12
C LYS A 118 -11.18 3.77 1.04
N SER A 119 -12.29 3.27 0.49
CA SER A 119 -13.14 2.29 1.16
C SER A 119 -12.59 0.89 0.96
N VAL A 120 -12.61 0.09 2.02
CA VAL A 120 -12.24 -1.32 2.02
C VAL A 120 -13.29 -2.16 2.74
N LEU A 121 -13.36 -3.44 2.42
CA LEU A 121 -14.23 -4.37 3.10
C LEU A 121 -13.49 -5.02 4.27
N VAL A 122 -14.15 -5.10 5.42
CA VAL A 122 -13.69 -5.85 6.59
C VAL A 122 -14.63 -7.02 6.80
N LYS A 123 -14.08 -8.24 6.78
CA LYS A 123 -14.82 -9.49 7.00
C LYS A 123 -14.19 -10.23 8.16
N ASN A 124 -15.02 -10.89 8.97
CA ASN A 124 -14.49 -11.75 10.02
C ASN A 124 -13.71 -12.93 9.43
N SER A 125 -12.57 -13.27 10.03
CA SER A 125 -11.89 -14.52 9.69
C SER A 125 -12.81 -15.72 9.95
N GLU A 126 -12.86 -16.60 8.95
CA GLU A 126 -13.54 -17.89 9.04
C GLU A 126 -12.50 -18.99 9.27
N SER A 127 -12.78 -19.87 10.24
CA SER A 127 -11.97 -21.06 10.49
C SER A 127 -12.68 -22.30 9.96
N LEU A 128 -11.94 -23.14 9.25
CA LEU A 128 -12.39 -24.47 8.89
C LEU A 128 -12.06 -25.42 10.03
N VAL A 129 -13.06 -26.17 10.49
CA VAL A 129 -12.93 -27.14 11.57
C VAL A 129 -13.07 -28.53 10.99
N PHE A 130 -12.09 -29.39 11.26
CA PHE A 130 -12.08 -30.79 10.86
C PHE A 130 -12.10 -31.67 12.11
N VAL A 131 -12.92 -32.72 12.07
CA VAL A 131 -12.91 -33.77 13.09
C VAL A 131 -12.17 -34.97 12.52
N GLN A 132 -11.08 -35.35 13.18
CA GLN A 132 -10.31 -36.54 12.82
C GLN A 132 -10.54 -37.62 13.86
N THR A 133 -11.13 -38.73 13.42
CA THR A 133 -11.30 -39.93 14.25
C THR A 133 -10.13 -40.89 14.04
N ASP A 134 -9.82 -41.72 15.04
CA ASP A 134 -8.80 -42.77 14.85
C ASP A 134 -9.24 -43.82 13.82
N LYS A 135 -10.56 -43.99 13.61
CA LYS A 135 -11.15 -44.91 12.64
C LYS A 135 -12.39 -44.32 11.96
N PRO A 136 -12.64 -44.64 10.69
CA PRO A 136 -13.86 -44.20 10.01
C PRO A 136 -15.12 -44.93 10.48
N ILE A 137 -14.99 -46.14 11.06
CA ILE A 137 -16.13 -46.97 11.51
C ILE A 137 -15.75 -47.71 12.81
N TYR A 138 -16.64 -47.69 13.81
CA TYR A 138 -16.47 -48.40 15.10
C TYR A 138 -17.42 -49.58 15.23
N LYS A 139 -16.99 -50.61 15.97
CA LYS A 139 -17.86 -51.73 16.36
C LYS A 139 -18.74 -51.38 17.57
N PRO A 140 -19.89 -52.05 17.77
CA PRO A 140 -20.71 -51.85 18.96
C PRO A 140 -19.91 -52.06 20.26
N GLY A 141 -19.98 -51.11 21.19
CA GLY A 141 -19.25 -51.13 22.47
C GLY A 141 -17.81 -50.61 22.41
N GLN A 142 -17.32 -50.19 21.24
CA GLN A 142 -15.98 -49.63 21.10
C GLN A 142 -15.98 -48.11 21.30
N THR A 143 -15.12 -47.61 22.19
CA THR A 143 -14.87 -46.17 22.38
C THR A 143 -13.81 -45.70 21.39
N GLY A 144 -14.12 -44.64 20.64
CA GLY A 144 -13.17 -43.98 19.73
C GLY A 144 -12.47 -42.80 20.37
N THR A 145 -11.39 -42.36 19.74
CA THR A 145 -10.78 -41.06 20.02
C THR A 145 -10.99 -40.10 18.85
N GLU A 146 -11.28 -38.85 19.19
CA GLU A 146 -11.49 -37.78 18.22
C GLU A 146 -10.58 -36.60 18.54
N ASN A 147 -10.01 -36.02 17.48
CA ASN A 147 -9.19 -34.82 17.54
C ASN A 147 -9.85 -33.72 16.70
N TRP A 148 -9.89 -32.52 17.27
CA TRP A 148 -10.45 -31.33 16.65
C TRP A 148 -9.30 -30.50 16.08
N VAL A 149 -9.32 -30.23 14.77
CA VAL A 149 -8.29 -29.44 14.06
C VAL A 149 -8.94 -28.20 13.47
N CYS A 150 -8.41 -27.02 13.82
CA CYS A 150 -8.88 -25.73 13.32
C CYS A 150 -7.83 -25.11 12.38
N VAL A 151 -8.25 -24.70 11.18
CA VAL A 151 -7.40 -24.03 10.18
C VAL A 151 -8.00 -22.66 9.84
N ASN A 152 -7.19 -21.60 9.91
CA ASN A 152 -7.62 -20.24 9.58
C ASN A 152 -7.44 -19.94 8.09
N SER A 153 -8.45 -19.35 7.46
CA SER A 153 -8.40 -18.92 6.05
C SER A 153 -7.65 -17.60 5.94
N GLY A 154 -6.53 -17.53 5.21
CA GLY A 154 -5.69 -16.32 5.17
C GLY A 154 -5.02 -16.08 3.83
N VAL A 155 -5.76 -15.70 2.79
CA VAL A 155 -5.18 -15.10 1.57
C VAL A 155 -6.12 -14.01 1.05
N GLY A 156 -5.68 -12.76 1.06
CA GLY A 156 -6.42 -11.60 0.53
C GLY A 156 -5.76 -11.01 -0.72
N VAL A 157 -6.57 -10.55 -1.67
CA VAL A 157 -6.07 -9.82 -2.87
C VAL A 157 -5.65 -8.41 -2.45
N LYS A 158 -4.40 -8.03 -2.77
CA LYS A 158 -3.87 -6.69 -2.51
C LYS A 158 -4.29 -5.73 -3.61
N GLN A 159 -4.77 -4.55 -3.22
CA GLN A 159 -5.09 -3.47 -4.15
C GLN A 159 -3.99 -2.41 -4.09
N LYS A 160 -3.57 -1.94 -5.27
CA LYS A 160 -2.77 -0.73 -5.40
C LYS A 160 -3.71 0.46 -5.26
N ILE A 161 -3.54 1.23 -4.19
CA ILE A 161 -4.43 2.36 -3.89
C ILE A 161 -3.98 3.63 -4.62
N PHE A 162 -2.69 3.77 -4.92
CA PHE A 162 -2.17 5.02 -5.47
C PHE A 162 -0.89 4.86 -6.31
N TRP A 163 -0.75 5.72 -7.32
CA TRP A 163 0.49 6.03 -8.02
C TRP A 163 0.35 7.46 -8.58
N THR A 164 1.31 8.33 -8.27
CA THR A 164 1.57 9.59 -8.98
C THR A 164 2.94 9.51 -9.61
#